data_AF-A0A5N6P014-F1
#
_entry.id   AF-A0A5N6P014-F1
#
_cell.length_a   1.000
_cell.length_b   1.000
_cell.length_c   1.000
_cell.angle_alpha   90.00
_cell.angle_beta   90.00
_cell.angle_gamma   90.00
#
_symmetry.space_group_name_H-M   'P 1'
#
loop_
_entity.id
_entity.type
_entity.pdbx_description
1 polymer ?
#
loop_
_entity_poly.entity_id
_entity_poly.type
_entity_poly.pdbx_seq_one_letter_code
_entity_poly.pdbx_strand_id
1 'polypeptide(L)'
;MTEFWQEIIVLSRYKHENIVSLLGFCDEVNESILVYEYLPNGSLNLHLKSPDLSWIDRLNICIGAARGLEHLHCTHGQIVLHRDIKSSNILLDTNWNAKGSDFGLSNIIPANKGFSLYVCGAAGTRGYCDPDHARIRFLTRDIDVYSLVVTLTVIRSYLSWRKPATRKR
;
A
#
# COMPACT_ATOMS: atom_id res chain seq x y z
N MET A 1 -4.29 5.99 -19.35
CA MET A 1 -4.40 6.98 -18.27
C MET A 1 -3.03 7.12 -17.64
N THR A 2 -2.57 8.33 -17.33
CA THR A 2 -1.29 8.54 -16.64
C THR A 2 -1.42 8.18 -15.16
N GLU A 3 -0.30 7.87 -14.51
CA GLU A 3 -0.26 7.57 -13.07
C GLU A 3 -0.86 8.70 -12.23
N PHE A 4 -0.58 9.95 -12.62
CA PHE A 4 -1.15 11.15 -11.99
C PHE A 4 -2.69 11.16 -11.96
N TRP A 5 -3.34 11.00 -13.11
CA TRP A 5 -4.80 10.99 -13.18
C TRP A 5 -5.40 9.76 -12.52
N GLN A 6 -4.71 8.62 -12.58
CA GLN A 6 -5.11 7.39 -11.91
C GLN A 6 -5.17 7.58 -10.39
N GLU A 7 -4.15 8.20 -9.81
CA GLU A 7 -4.10 8.50 -8.38
C GLU A 7 -5.20 9.48 -7.95
N ILE A 8 -5.43 10.55 -8.72
CA ILE A 8 -6.52 11.51 -8.46
C ILE A 8 -7.87 10.80 -8.45
N ILE A 9 -8.16 9.96 -9.44
CA ILE A 9 -9.46 9.29 -9.56
C ILE A 9 -9.69 8.34 -8.40
N VAL A 10 -8.67 7.56 -8.01
CA VAL A 10 -8.78 6.62 -6.89
C VAL A 10 -8.95 7.39 -5.59
N LEU A 11 -8.06 8.33 -5.28
CA LEU A 11 -8.10 9.03 -4.01
C LEU A 11 -9.28 9.98 -3.87
N SER A 12 -9.90 10.43 -4.96
CA SER A 12 -11.13 11.23 -4.90
C SER A 12 -12.36 10.38 -4.57
N ARG A 13 -12.35 9.09 -4.92
CA ARG A 13 -13.53 8.21 -4.82
C ARG A 13 -13.49 7.25 -3.63
N TYR A 14 -12.31 6.80 -3.23
CA TYR A 14 -12.11 5.78 -2.20
C TYR A 14 -11.47 6.43 -0.97
N LYS A 15 -12.31 6.84 -0.02
CA LYS A 15 -11.91 7.51 1.22
C LYS A 15 -12.04 6.54 2.39
N HIS A 16 -10.97 6.39 3.15
CA HIS A 16 -10.90 5.49 4.30
C HIS A 16 -9.85 5.99 5.32
N GLU A 17 -10.00 5.66 6.60
CA GLU A 17 -9.05 6.07 7.64
C GLU A 17 -7.62 5.55 7.40
N ASN A 18 -7.50 4.39 6.74
CA ASN A 18 -6.23 3.77 6.37
C ASN A 18 -5.81 4.01 4.89
N ILE A 19 -6.32 5.06 4.26
CA ILE A 19 -5.91 5.52 2.92
C ILE A 19 -5.55 7.00 3.03
N VAL A 20 -4.44 7.40 2.40
CA VAL A 20 -4.00 8.81 2.40
C VAL A 20 -5.04 9.71 1.74
N SER A 21 -5.29 10.88 2.34
CA SER A 21 -6.24 11.85 1.83
C SER A 21 -5.56 12.79 0.85
N LEU A 22 -5.98 12.74 -0.42
CA LEU A 22 -5.70 13.81 -1.38
C LEU A 22 -6.53 15.05 -1.04
N LEU A 23 -5.85 16.17 -0.80
CA LEU A 23 -6.43 17.49 -0.49
C LEU A 23 -6.67 18.32 -1.76
N GLY A 24 -5.82 18.14 -2.77
CA GLY A 24 -5.92 18.86 -4.03
C GLY A 24 -4.87 18.40 -5.04
N PHE A 25 -4.96 18.94 -6.25
CA PHE A 25 -3.97 18.73 -7.29
C PHE A 25 -3.82 20.00 -8.13
N CYS A 26 -2.67 20.13 -8.81
CA CYS A 26 -2.41 21.12 -9.84
C CYS A 26 -2.00 20.38 -11.11
N ASP A 27 -2.56 20.74 -12.25
CA ASP A 27 -2.17 20.19 -13.56
C ASP A 27 -1.99 21.37 -14.53
N GLU A 28 -0.76 21.85 -14.64
CA GLU A 28 -0.34 22.90 -15.57
C GLU A 28 0.57 22.33 -16.65
N VAL A 29 0.82 23.09 -17.73
CA VAL A 29 1.43 22.62 -18.99
C VAL A 29 2.74 21.82 -18.79
N ASN A 30 3.54 22.16 -17.78
CA ASN A 30 4.81 21.49 -17.50
C ASN A 30 4.91 20.87 -16.10
N GLU A 31 3.88 20.99 -15.26
CA GLU A 31 3.94 20.57 -13.86
C GLU A 31 2.63 19.95 -13.40
N SER A 32 2.74 18.73 -12.86
CA SER A 32 1.62 18.02 -12.22
C SER A 32 1.97 17.80 -10.75
N ILE A 33 1.16 18.35 -9.83
CA ILE A 33 1.41 18.35 -8.38
C ILE A 33 0.21 17.72 -7.67
N LEU A 34 0.49 16.84 -6.70
CA LEU A 34 -0.51 16.25 -5.81
C LEU A 34 -0.27 16.75 -4.38
N VAL A 35 -1.34 17.23 -3.73
CA VAL A 35 -1.29 17.76 -2.37
C VAL A 35 -2.02 16.80 -1.45
N TYR A 36 -1.30 16.25 -0.48
CA TYR A 36 -1.80 15.25 0.47
C TYR A 36 -1.95 15.81 1.88
N GLU A 37 -2.71 15.11 2.72
CA GLU A 37 -2.55 15.26 4.16
C GLU A 37 -1.11 14.99 4.59
N TYR A 38 -0.63 15.74 5.57
CA TYR A 38 0.71 15.57 6.09
C TYR A 38 0.75 14.44 7.14
N LEU A 39 1.63 13.47 6.93
CA LEU A 39 1.82 12.30 7.80
C LEU A 39 3.22 12.37 8.44
N PRO A 40 3.33 12.87 9.70
CA PRO A 40 4.61 13.30 10.25
C PRO A 40 5.64 12.18 10.45
N ASN A 41 5.16 10.95 10.68
CA ASN A 41 6.05 9.81 10.84
C ASN A 41 6.52 9.24 9.49
N GLY A 42 6.06 9.79 8.35
CA GLY A 42 6.53 9.38 7.03
C GLY A 42 6.24 7.90 6.75
N SER A 43 7.09 7.27 5.94
CA SER A 43 6.89 5.90 5.47
C SER A 43 7.39 4.85 6.46
N LEU A 44 6.66 3.73 6.56
CA LEU A 44 6.95 2.62 7.48
C LEU A 44 8.36 2.03 7.28
N ASN A 45 8.87 1.98 6.05
CA ASN A 45 10.22 1.48 5.77
C ASN A 45 11.34 2.21 6.54
N LEU A 46 11.13 3.47 6.94
CA LEU A 46 12.07 4.25 7.75
C LEU A 46 12.13 3.72 9.20
N HIS A 47 11.05 3.13 9.68
CA HIS A 47 10.88 2.71 11.07
C HIS A 47 11.06 1.22 11.30
N LEU A 48 11.16 0.42 10.23
CA LEU A 48 11.26 -1.04 10.33
C LEU A 48 12.40 -1.51 11.24
N LYS A 49 13.55 -0.83 11.18
CA LYS A 49 14.74 -1.09 12.01
C LYS A 49 14.80 -0.27 13.31
N SER A 50 13.89 0.69 13.46
CA SER A 50 13.87 1.58 14.62
C SER A 50 13.29 0.87 15.85
N PRO A 51 13.82 1.14 17.06
CA PRO A 51 13.18 0.74 18.31
C PRO A 51 11.87 1.50 18.59
N ASP A 52 11.55 2.57 17.85
CA ASP A 52 10.40 3.44 18.09
C ASP A 52 9.05 2.73 17.96
N LEU A 53 8.99 1.66 17.15
CA LEU A 53 7.79 0.86 16.95
C LEU A 53 7.80 -0.38 17.86
N SER A 54 6.91 -0.41 18.84
CA SER A 54 6.66 -1.60 19.65
C SER A 54 6.05 -2.72 18.79
N TRP A 55 6.01 -3.94 19.35
CA TRP A 55 5.33 -5.04 18.66
C TRP A 55 3.83 -4.77 18.47
N ILE A 56 3.20 -4.12 19.44
CA ILE A 56 1.78 -3.79 19.38
C ILE A 56 1.53 -2.76 18.27
N ASP A 57 2.38 -1.73 18.14
CA ASP A 57 2.26 -0.74 17.07
C ASP A 57 2.42 -1.39 15.70
N ARG A 58 3.39 -2.29 15.55
CA ARG A 58 3.59 -3.07 14.32
C ARG A 58 2.35 -3.89 13.96
N LEU A 59 1.72 -4.55 14.93
CA LEU A 59 0.47 -5.28 14.70
C LEU A 59 -0.68 -4.35 14.30
N ASN A 60 -0.81 -3.18 14.94
CA ASN A 60 -1.82 -2.19 14.58
C ASN A 60 -1.61 -1.65 13.16
N ILE A 61 -0.37 -1.41 12.76
CA ILE A 61 0.01 -1.01 11.40
C ILE A 61 -0.39 -2.09 10.39
N CYS A 62 -0.10 -3.36 10.68
CA CYS A 62 -0.52 -4.50 9.86
C CYS A 62 -2.04 -4.56 9.68
N ILE A 63 -2.80 -4.37 10.77
CA ILE A 63 -4.25 -4.35 10.75
C ILE A 63 -4.78 -3.17 9.94
N GLY A 64 -4.23 -1.97 10.13
CA GLY A 64 -4.60 -0.78 9.37
C GLY A 64 -4.36 -0.94 7.86
N ALA A 65 -3.21 -1.48 7.48
CA ALA A 65 -2.92 -1.78 6.07
C ALA A 65 -3.91 -2.78 5.47
N ALA A 66 -4.28 -3.83 6.23
CA ALA A 66 -5.27 -4.81 5.80
C ALA A 66 -6.67 -4.21 5.64
N ARG A 67 -7.10 -3.33 6.56
CA ARG A 67 -8.38 -2.61 6.48
C ARG A 67 -8.43 -1.67 5.28
N GLY A 68 -7.35 -0.94 5.02
CA GLY A 68 -7.22 -0.10 3.84
C GLY A 68 -7.36 -0.92 2.55
N LEU A 69 -6.71 -2.08 2.49
CA LEU A 69 -6.81 -2.97 1.33
C LEU A 69 -8.21 -3.58 1.16
N GLU A 70 -8.83 -4.03 2.27
CA GLU A 70 -10.19 -4.55 2.26
C GLU A 70 -11.17 -3.51 1.68
N HIS A 71 -11.05 -2.24 2.11
CA HIS A 71 -11.88 -1.16 1.59
C HIS A 71 -11.76 -1.03 0.05
N LEU A 72 -10.54 -1.07 -0.48
CA LEU A 72 -10.26 -1.02 -1.92
C LEU A 72 -10.89 -2.21 -2.66
N HIS A 73 -10.87 -3.41 -2.05
CA HIS A 73 -11.33 -4.64 -2.69
C HIS A 73 -12.84 -4.90 -2.58
N CYS A 74 -13.51 -4.32 -1.59
CA CYS A 74 -14.90 -4.59 -1.23
C CYS A 74 -15.86 -3.44 -1.53
N THR A 75 -15.44 -2.38 -2.23
CA THR A 75 -16.34 -1.28 -2.59
C THR A 75 -17.42 -1.74 -3.57
N HIS A 76 -18.68 -1.36 -3.32
CA HIS A 76 -19.84 -1.84 -4.05
C HIS A 76 -19.73 -1.61 -5.57
N GLY A 77 -19.64 -2.70 -6.33
CA GLY A 77 -19.63 -2.72 -7.79
C GLY A 77 -18.26 -2.58 -8.46
N GLN A 78 -17.21 -2.20 -7.73
CA GLN A 78 -15.85 -2.01 -8.27
C GLN A 78 -14.77 -2.47 -7.30
N ILE A 79 -13.71 -3.08 -7.84
CA ILE A 79 -12.53 -3.52 -7.11
C ILE A 79 -11.39 -2.61 -7.52
N VAL A 80 -10.74 -1.97 -6.56
CA VAL A 80 -9.51 -1.21 -6.79
C VAL A 80 -8.34 -2.11 -6.46
N LEU A 81 -7.50 -2.38 -7.44
CA LEU A 81 -6.22 -3.05 -7.25
C LEU A 81 -5.15 -1.99 -7.07
N HIS A 82 -4.41 -2.02 -5.96
CA HIS A 82 -3.37 -1.04 -5.66
C HIS A 82 -2.09 -1.29 -6.48
N ARG A 83 -1.68 -2.55 -6.61
CA ARG A 83 -0.57 -3.04 -7.44
C ARG A 83 0.85 -2.63 -7.01
N ASP A 84 1.00 -1.88 -5.93
CA ASP A 84 2.33 -1.51 -5.39
C ASP A 84 2.32 -1.39 -3.86
N ILE A 85 1.70 -2.37 -3.20
CA ILE A 85 1.70 -2.45 -1.74
C ILE A 85 3.09 -2.87 -1.26
N LYS A 86 3.73 -1.98 -0.50
CA LYS A 86 5.06 -2.18 0.08
C LYS A 86 5.23 -1.29 1.30
N SER A 87 6.23 -1.59 2.12
CA SER A 87 6.51 -0.81 3.34
C SER A 87 6.83 0.67 3.12
N SER A 88 7.30 1.08 1.94
CA SER A 88 7.50 2.51 1.64
C SER A 88 6.23 3.24 1.24
N ASN A 89 5.18 2.51 0.85
CA ASN A 89 3.87 3.05 0.43
C ASN A 89 2.81 2.91 1.55
N ILE A 90 3.26 2.60 2.76
CA ILE A 90 2.47 2.69 3.98
C ILE A 90 3.03 3.88 4.76
N LEU A 91 2.27 4.95 4.82
CA LEU A 91 2.60 6.16 5.57
C LEU A 91 1.99 6.10 6.98
N LEU A 92 2.58 6.84 7.91
CA LEU A 92 2.25 6.79 9.34
C LEU A 92 1.88 8.18 9.85
N ASP A 93 0.70 8.28 10.45
CA ASP A 93 0.27 9.51 11.15
C ASP A 93 1.01 9.68 12.50
N THR A 94 0.70 10.75 13.23
CA THR A 94 1.31 11.05 14.55
C THR A 94 1.11 9.95 15.60
N ASN A 95 0.07 9.13 15.45
CA ASN A 95 -0.32 8.07 16.37
C ASN A 95 0.10 6.68 15.87
N TRP A 96 0.98 6.62 14.87
CA TRP A 96 1.44 5.38 14.24
C TRP A 96 0.35 4.59 13.50
N ASN A 97 -0.76 5.24 13.13
CA ASN A 97 -1.77 4.60 12.30
C ASN A 97 -1.29 4.54 10.85
N ALA A 98 -1.51 3.38 10.22
CA ALA A 98 -1.12 3.14 8.84
C ALA A 98 -2.12 3.76 7.85
N LYS A 99 -1.59 4.40 6.81
CA LYS A 99 -2.33 4.85 5.62
C LYS A 99 -1.64 4.40 4.35
N GLY A 100 -2.36 3.70 3.47
CA GLY A 100 -1.87 3.36 2.13
C GLY A 100 -1.72 4.61 1.25
N SER A 101 -0.67 4.67 0.45
CA SER A 101 -0.34 5.77 -0.47
C SER A 101 0.15 5.26 -1.82
N ASP A 102 0.39 6.16 -2.78
CA ASP A 102 0.97 5.87 -4.10
C ASP A 102 0.06 4.97 -4.95
N PHE A 103 -1.05 5.59 -5.38
CA PHE A 103 -2.09 4.94 -6.17
C PHE A 103 -1.86 5.08 -7.69
N GLY A 104 -0.71 5.58 -8.12
CA GLY A 104 -0.41 5.82 -9.53
C GLY A 104 -0.52 4.57 -10.40
N LEU A 105 -0.16 3.41 -9.86
CA LEU A 105 -0.22 2.12 -10.55
C LEU A 105 -1.57 1.39 -10.42
N SER A 106 -2.52 1.98 -9.69
CA SER A 106 -3.78 1.33 -9.35
C SER A 106 -4.65 1.06 -10.57
N ASN A 107 -5.59 0.13 -10.44
CA ASN A 107 -6.57 -0.17 -11.48
C ASN A 107 -7.95 -0.39 -10.88
N ILE A 108 -9.00 0.14 -11.53
CA ILE A 108 -10.39 -0.04 -11.10
C ILE A 108 -11.07 -1.02 -12.05
N ILE A 109 -11.44 -2.19 -11.54
CA ILE A 109 -12.13 -3.23 -12.32
C ILE A 109 -13.58 -3.40 -11.83
N PRO A 110 -14.56 -3.68 -12.71
CA PRO A 110 -15.92 -4.01 -12.30
C PRO A 110 -15.96 -5.32 -11.52
N ALA A 111 -16.68 -5.35 -10.39
CA ALA A 111 -16.79 -6.55 -9.56
C ALA A 111 -17.56 -7.70 -10.22
N ASN A 112 -18.36 -7.40 -11.25
CA ASN A 112 -19.22 -8.34 -11.97
C ASN A 112 -18.57 -8.97 -13.22
N LYS A 113 -17.36 -8.54 -13.61
CA LYS A 113 -16.62 -9.14 -14.72
C LYS A 113 -15.56 -10.08 -14.18
N GLY A 114 -15.45 -11.28 -14.76
CA GLY A 114 -14.42 -12.24 -14.38
C GLY A 114 -13.02 -11.61 -14.48
N PHE A 115 -12.19 -11.84 -13.44
CA PHE A 115 -10.85 -11.26 -13.30
C PHE A 115 -9.91 -11.53 -14.50
N SER A 116 -10.21 -12.55 -15.30
CA SER A 116 -9.46 -12.95 -16.49
C SER A 116 -9.58 -12.01 -17.70
N LEU A 117 -10.43 -10.98 -17.65
CA LEU A 117 -10.64 -10.05 -18.77
C LEU A 117 -9.68 -8.84 -18.77
N TYR A 118 -8.90 -8.66 -17.70
CA TYR A 118 -8.04 -7.49 -17.53
C TYR A 118 -6.56 -7.91 -17.60
N VAL A 119 -5.99 -7.80 -18.80
CA VAL A 119 -4.55 -7.95 -19.04
C VAL A 119 -3.90 -6.57 -18.93
N CYS A 120 -2.92 -6.42 -18.03
CA CYS A 120 -2.15 -5.18 -17.88
C CYS A 120 -0.65 -5.48 -17.93
N GLY A 121 0.16 -4.45 -18.23
CA GLY A 121 1.61 -4.56 -18.17
C GLY A 121 2.10 -4.92 -16.76
N ALA A 122 3.29 -5.51 -16.67
CA ALA A 122 3.94 -5.75 -15.38
C ALA A 122 4.11 -4.42 -14.64
N ALA A 123 3.66 -4.35 -13.40
CA ALA A 123 3.80 -3.20 -12.52
C ALA A 123 4.01 -3.67 -11.08
N GLY A 124 4.49 -2.77 -10.23
CA GLY A 124 4.80 -3.02 -8.83
C GLY A 124 6.29 -3.23 -8.58
N THR A 125 6.64 -3.26 -7.30
CA THR A 125 8.04 -3.31 -6.84
C THR A 125 8.59 -4.73 -6.76
N ARG A 126 9.76 -4.94 -7.37
CA ARG A 126 10.47 -6.23 -7.33
C ARG A 126 10.69 -6.68 -5.87
N GLY A 127 10.34 -7.92 -5.58
CA GLY A 127 10.40 -8.51 -4.24
C GLY A 127 9.09 -8.44 -3.46
N TYR A 128 8.13 -7.60 -3.90
CA TYR A 128 6.76 -7.56 -3.37
C TYR A 128 5.75 -8.21 -4.33
N CYS A 129 6.02 -8.21 -5.64
CA CYS A 129 5.13 -8.81 -6.64
C CYS A 129 5.09 -10.35 -6.55
N ASP A 130 3.90 -10.90 -6.79
CA ASP A 130 3.70 -12.34 -6.97
C ASP A 130 4.42 -12.84 -8.25
N PRO A 131 5.34 -13.83 -8.13
CA PRO A 131 6.12 -14.34 -9.26
C PRO A 131 5.29 -15.09 -10.31
N ASP A 132 4.20 -15.75 -9.91
CA ASP A 132 3.31 -16.46 -10.82
C ASP A 132 2.42 -15.48 -11.60
N HIS A 133 1.91 -14.43 -10.94
CA HIS A 133 1.14 -13.39 -11.60
C HIS A 133 1.96 -12.52 -12.55
N ALA A 134 3.25 -12.30 -12.25
CA ALA A 134 4.17 -11.60 -13.16
C ALA A 134 4.25 -12.25 -14.56
N ARG A 135 3.98 -13.56 -14.64
CA ARG A 135 3.99 -14.34 -15.89
C ARG A 135 2.63 -14.34 -16.61
N ILE A 136 1.53 -14.45 -15.87
CA ILE A 136 0.20 -14.74 -16.44
C ILE A 136 -0.58 -13.43 -16.77
N ARG A 137 -0.14 -12.26 -16.24
CA ARG A 137 -0.66 -10.90 -16.53
C ARG A 137 -2.15 -10.64 -16.23
N PHE A 138 -2.85 -11.57 -15.57
CA PHE A 138 -4.22 -11.34 -15.11
C PHE A 138 -4.25 -10.52 -13.81
N LEU A 139 -5.14 -9.53 -13.78
CA LEU A 139 -5.39 -8.69 -12.62
C LEU A 139 -6.44 -9.33 -11.70
N THR A 140 -5.99 -9.89 -10.58
CA THR A 140 -6.85 -10.43 -9.51
C THR A 140 -6.58 -9.69 -8.19
N ARG A 141 -7.44 -9.89 -7.19
CA ARG A 141 -7.19 -9.39 -5.82
C ARG A 141 -5.93 -10.00 -5.21
N ASP A 142 -5.57 -11.21 -5.64
CA ASP A 142 -4.48 -11.99 -5.05
C ASP A 142 -3.12 -11.30 -5.20
N ILE A 143 -2.94 -10.47 -6.23
CA ILE A 143 -1.69 -9.71 -6.43
C ILE A 143 -1.40 -8.74 -5.27
N ASP A 144 -2.45 -8.08 -4.77
CA ASP A 144 -2.34 -7.15 -3.66
C ASP A 144 -2.25 -7.92 -2.34
N VAL A 145 -2.99 -9.03 -2.21
CA VAL A 145 -2.93 -9.90 -1.04
C VAL A 145 -1.52 -10.46 -0.85
N TYR A 146 -0.89 -10.94 -1.93
CA TYR A 146 0.50 -11.39 -1.91
C TYR A 146 1.45 -10.28 -1.46
N SER A 147 1.33 -9.09 -2.08
CA SER A 147 2.17 -7.92 -1.76
C SER A 147 2.00 -7.47 -0.30
N LEU A 148 0.77 -7.55 0.23
CA LEU A 148 0.48 -7.33 1.64
C LEU A 148 1.18 -8.38 2.51
N VAL A 149 1.05 -9.66 2.22
CA VAL A 149 1.70 -10.76 2.97
C VAL A 149 3.22 -10.57 3.03
N VAL A 150 3.86 -10.20 1.92
CA VAL A 150 5.28 -9.85 1.90
C VAL A 150 5.57 -8.69 2.84
N THR A 151 4.77 -7.62 2.78
CA THR A 151 4.93 -6.44 3.64
C THR A 151 4.80 -6.78 5.13
N LEU A 152 3.81 -7.61 5.50
CA LEU A 152 3.63 -8.11 6.87
C LEU A 152 4.83 -8.95 7.34
N THR A 153 5.36 -9.79 6.44
CA THR A 153 6.54 -10.61 6.70
C THR A 153 7.79 -9.76 6.95
N VAL A 154 7.95 -8.69 6.16
CA VAL A 154 9.01 -7.69 6.35
C VAL A 154 8.87 -7.00 7.71
N ILE A 155 7.67 -6.59 8.12
CA ILE A 155 7.43 -5.98 9.44
C ILE A 155 7.85 -6.91 10.58
N ARG A 156 7.55 -8.21 10.45
CA ARG A 156 7.91 -9.25 11.43
C ARG A 156 9.41 -9.52 11.48
N SER A 157 10.09 -9.60 10.33
CA SER A 157 11.48 -10.05 10.26
C SER A 157 12.46 -9.11 10.96
N TYR A 158 12.16 -7.82 11.07
CA TYR A 158 13.02 -6.89 11.79
C TYR A 158 12.99 -7.04 13.33
N LEU A 159 12.13 -7.90 13.88
CA LEU A 159 12.14 -8.25 15.31
C LEU A 159 13.20 -9.29 15.66
N SER A 160 13.57 -10.17 14.72
CA SER A 160 14.59 -11.20 14.95
C SER A 160 16.02 -10.64 14.97
N TRP A 161 16.21 -9.35 14.62
CA TRP A 161 17.49 -8.67 14.73
C TRP A 161 17.79 -8.11 16.14
N ARG A 162 16.93 -8.36 17.15
CA ARG A 162 17.34 -8.09 18.54
C ARG A 162 18.57 -8.93 18.86
N LYS A 163 19.74 -8.28 18.99
CA LYS A 163 20.98 -8.90 19.45
C LYS A 163 20.66 -9.77 20.69
N PRO A 164 21.17 -11.01 20.79
CA PRO A 164 20.99 -11.80 21.99
C PRO A 164 21.51 -10.98 23.17
N ALA A 165 20.68 -10.87 24.21
CA ALA A 165 21.05 -10.18 25.44
C ALA A 165 22.41 -10.74 25.90
N THR A 166 23.42 -9.88 25.95
CA THR A 166 24.72 -10.24 26.53
C THR A 166 24.46 -10.63 27.97
N ARG A 167 24.50 -11.94 28.23
CA ARG A 167 24.43 -12.52 29.56
C ARG A 167 25.63 -11.96 30.33
N LYS A 168 25.40 -10.98 31.21
CA LYS A 168 26.43 -10.53 32.16
C LYS A 168 26.77 -11.76 33.01
N ARG A 169 28.03 -12.19 32.91
CA ARG A 169 28.63 -13.16 33.85
C ARG A 169 28.87 -12.47 35.18
#